data_AF-A0A947M2D0-F1
#
_entry.id   AF-A0A947M2D0-F1
#
_cell.length_a   1.000
_cell.length_b   1.000
_cell.length_c   1.000
_cell.angle_alpha   90.00
_cell.angle_beta   90.00
_cell.angle_gamma   90.00
#
_symmetry.space_group_name_H-M   'P 1'
#
loop_
_entity.id
_entity.type
_entity.pdbx_description
1 polymer ?
#
loop_
_entity_poly.entity_id
_entity_poly.type
_entity_poly.pdbx_seq_one_letter_code
_entity_poly.pdbx_strand_id
1 'polypeptide(L)'
;GIERVRYMTSHPRDVDEDLIEAHATVPELMPFLHLPVQSGSDKILKAMNRKHTGEHYRDIIAQLRKAQPNLAFSSDIIVGFPGESDQDFEDTMQMVRDVFYASCYSFKYSARPGTPAANMPALVHEKIKDERLQTLQALLNEQRTLFNERTVGMTVPVLFDRKGSRPGQLHGRTPWNQSIHVAVGDRLMGQIVDVAVTGGHLNSLSGQVVTVGDIVISS
;
A
#
# COMPACT_ATOMS: atom_id res chain seq x y z
N GLY A 1 -1.67 7.56 25.55
CA GLY A 1 -1.72 6.13 25.17
C GLY A 1 -0.96 5.95 23.88
N ILE A 2 -1.08 4.78 23.22
CA ILE A 2 -0.68 4.62 21.81
C ILE A 2 -1.82 5.19 20.97
N GLU A 3 -1.55 6.12 20.05
CA GLU A 3 -2.60 6.74 19.22
C GLU A 3 -2.76 6.06 17.85
N ARG A 4 -1.69 5.39 17.37
CA ARG A 4 -1.68 4.78 16.03
C ARG A 4 -0.90 3.48 16.03
N VAL A 5 -1.53 2.43 15.53
CA VAL A 5 -0.94 1.12 15.26
C VAL A 5 -0.99 0.86 13.76
N ARG A 6 0.17 0.51 13.22
CA ARG A 6 0.32 -0.07 11.87
C ARG A 6 1.14 -1.33 12.01
N TYR A 7 0.83 -2.29 11.16
CA TYR A 7 1.57 -3.53 11.09
C TYR A 7 1.67 -3.98 9.62
N MET A 8 2.58 -4.91 9.38
CA MET A 8 2.73 -5.55 8.08
C MET A 8 2.49 -7.04 8.28
N THR A 9 1.63 -7.63 7.45
CA THR A 9 1.43 -9.07 7.45
C THR A 9 2.46 -9.74 6.55
N SER A 10 2.82 -10.97 6.89
CA SER A 10 3.75 -11.77 6.09
C SER A 10 3.02 -12.63 5.04
N HIS A 11 1.79 -13.04 5.36
CA HIS A 11 1.00 -13.94 4.53
C HIS A 11 -0.51 -13.64 4.68
N PRO A 12 -1.29 -13.69 3.59
CA PRO A 12 -2.75 -13.52 3.64
C PRO A 12 -3.49 -14.50 4.56
N ARG A 13 -2.86 -15.62 4.92
CA ARG A 13 -3.48 -16.65 5.78
C ARG A 13 -3.44 -16.29 7.25
N ASP A 14 -2.63 -15.30 7.60
CA ASP A 14 -2.51 -14.79 8.96
C ASP A 14 -3.67 -13.81 9.26
N VAL A 15 -4.56 -13.57 8.29
CA VAL A 15 -5.78 -12.78 8.48
C VAL A 15 -6.93 -13.71 8.81
N ASP A 16 -7.19 -13.84 10.11
CA ASP A 16 -8.34 -14.54 10.67
C ASP A 16 -9.49 -13.56 11.02
N GLU A 17 -10.58 -14.12 11.54
CA GLU A 17 -11.77 -13.35 11.93
C GLU A 17 -11.46 -12.32 13.03
N ASP A 18 -10.62 -12.67 14.00
CA ASP A 18 -10.21 -11.77 15.09
C ASP A 18 -9.46 -10.55 14.55
N LEU A 19 -8.58 -10.74 13.57
CA LEU A 19 -7.87 -9.63 12.94
C LEU A 19 -8.80 -8.74 12.09
N ILE A 20 -9.78 -9.34 11.42
CA ILE A 20 -10.80 -8.59 10.66
C ILE A 20 -11.66 -7.75 11.62
N GLU A 21 -12.08 -8.32 12.74
CA GLU A 21 -12.85 -7.61 13.77
C GLU A 21 -12.03 -6.49 14.43
N ALA A 22 -10.72 -6.70 14.61
CA ALA A 22 -9.84 -5.65 15.12
C ALA A 22 -9.81 -4.41 14.19
N HIS A 23 -9.86 -4.59 12.86
CA HIS A 23 -9.97 -3.48 11.91
C HIS A 23 -11.32 -2.73 11.99
N ALA A 24 -12.37 -3.40 12.47
CA ALA A 24 -13.67 -2.77 12.70
C ALA A 24 -13.74 -2.00 14.04
N THR A 25 -13.07 -2.49 15.08
CA THR A 25 -13.35 -2.08 16.47
C THR A 25 -12.21 -1.37 17.18
N VAL A 26 -10.95 -1.54 16.78
CA VAL A 26 -9.80 -0.92 17.45
C VAL A 26 -9.49 0.43 16.80
N PRO A 27 -9.79 1.58 17.44
CA PRO A 27 -9.65 2.89 16.82
C PRO A 27 -8.20 3.29 16.55
N GLU A 28 -7.25 2.78 17.35
CA GLU A 28 -5.82 2.99 17.11
C GLU A 28 -5.32 2.25 15.87
N LEU A 29 -6.04 1.23 15.39
CA LEU A 29 -5.63 0.45 14.22
C LEU A 29 -5.90 1.26 12.95
N MET A 30 -4.83 1.72 12.33
CA MET A 30 -4.95 2.60 11.18
C MET A 30 -5.57 1.87 9.98
N PRO A 31 -6.41 2.56 9.18
CA PRO A 31 -7.10 1.96 8.04
C PRO A 31 -6.16 1.76 6.84
N PHE A 32 -5.00 1.16 7.07
CA PHE A 32 -4.01 0.82 6.06
C PHE A 32 -3.38 -0.54 6.39
N LEU A 33 -3.54 -1.50 5.49
CA LEU A 33 -2.99 -2.84 5.66
C LEU A 33 -2.01 -3.18 4.54
N HIS A 34 -0.82 -3.63 4.91
CA HIS A 34 0.09 -4.28 3.99
C HIS A 34 -0.18 -5.79 3.99
N LEU A 35 -0.66 -6.31 2.87
CA LEU A 35 -1.09 -7.69 2.66
C LEU A 35 -0.50 -8.27 1.37
N PRO A 36 0.68 -8.92 1.42
CA PRO A 36 1.39 -9.35 0.22
C PRO A 36 0.69 -10.51 -0.51
N VAL A 37 0.22 -10.28 -1.74
CA VAL A 37 -0.28 -11.35 -2.63
C VAL A 37 0.83 -12.00 -3.45
N GLN A 38 1.88 -11.25 -3.83
CA GLN A 38 3.00 -11.66 -4.70
C GLN A 38 2.64 -11.91 -6.17
N SER A 39 1.56 -12.63 -6.47
CA SER A 39 1.05 -12.87 -7.83
C SER A 39 -0.47 -13.10 -7.82
N GLY A 40 -1.16 -12.79 -8.92
CA GLY A 40 -2.58 -13.14 -9.06
C GLY A 40 -2.85 -14.53 -9.63
N SER A 41 -1.81 -15.25 -10.10
CA SER A 41 -1.95 -16.59 -10.67
C SER A 41 -1.77 -17.68 -9.60
N ASP A 42 -2.76 -18.56 -9.46
CA ASP A 42 -2.69 -19.71 -8.55
C ASP A 42 -1.53 -20.66 -8.90
N LYS A 43 -1.20 -20.78 -10.19
CA LYS A 43 -0.06 -21.58 -10.65
C LYS A 43 1.25 -21.02 -10.10
N ILE A 44 1.42 -19.70 -10.19
CA ILE A 44 2.63 -19.01 -9.73
C ILE A 44 2.67 -18.91 -8.21
N LEU A 45 1.55 -18.63 -7.55
CA LEU A 45 1.43 -18.68 -6.09
C LEU A 45 1.87 -20.04 -5.55
N LYS A 46 1.38 -21.14 -6.13
CA LYS A 46 1.80 -22.50 -5.76
C LYS A 46 3.29 -22.73 -6.00
N ALA A 47 3.84 -22.27 -7.13
CA ALA A 47 5.26 -22.38 -7.44
C ALA A 47 6.15 -21.55 -6.49
N MET A 48 5.64 -20.44 -5.97
CA MET A 48 6.25 -19.63 -4.91
C MET A 48 6.07 -20.24 -3.50
N ASN A 49 5.49 -21.45 -3.38
CA ASN A 49 5.14 -22.10 -2.12
C ASN A 49 4.20 -21.25 -1.23
N ARG A 50 3.32 -20.46 -1.87
CA ARG A 50 2.25 -19.75 -1.17
C ARG A 50 1.10 -20.71 -0.90
N LYS A 51 0.56 -20.64 0.31
CA LYS A 51 -0.52 -21.53 0.76
C LYS A 51 -1.91 -20.91 0.55
N HIS A 52 -2.05 -20.00 -0.39
CA HIS A 52 -3.31 -19.31 -0.72
C HIS A 52 -3.53 -19.25 -2.23
N THR A 53 -4.78 -19.04 -2.63
CA THR A 53 -5.19 -18.77 -4.01
C THR A 53 -5.56 -17.29 -4.17
N GLY A 54 -5.69 -16.83 -5.41
CA GLY A 54 -6.21 -15.52 -5.73
C GLY A 54 -7.66 -15.33 -5.26
N GLU A 55 -8.49 -16.37 -5.34
CA GLU A 55 -9.86 -16.35 -4.80
C GLU A 55 -9.86 -16.11 -3.28
N HIS A 56 -9.09 -16.90 -2.52
CA HIS A 56 -8.97 -16.72 -1.08
C HIS A 56 -8.49 -15.31 -0.70
N TYR A 57 -7.53 -14.76 -1.46
CA TYR A 57 -7.06 -13.39 -1.25
C TYR A 57 -8.17 -12.37 -1.46
N ARG A 58 -8.95 -12.48 -2.55
CA ARG A 58 -10.08 -11.58 -2.82
C ARG A 58 -11.15 -11.66 -1.74
N ASP A 59 -11.43 -12.86 -1.22
CA ASP A 59 -12.38 -13.05 -0.12
C ASP A 59 -11.93 -12.33 1.16
N ILE A 60 -10.65 -12.40 1.49
CA ILE A 60 -10.07 -11.66 2.62
C ILE A 60 -10.21 -10.15 2.40
N ILE A 61 -9.86 -9.65 1.21
CA ILE A 61 -10.00 -8.23 0.86
C ILE A 61 -11.45 -7.78 0.99
N ALA A 62 -12.41 -8.59 0.53
CA ALA A 62 -13.84 -8.27 0.62
C ALA A 62 -14.33 -8.20 2.07
N GLN A 63 -13.92 -9.15 2.93
CA GLN A 63 -14.26 -9.16 4.35
C GLN A 63 -13.66 -7.97 5.09
N LEU A 64 -12.39 -7.66 4.85
CA LEU A 64 -11.71 -6.50 5.42
C LEU A 64 -12.35 -5.18 5.00
N ARG A 65 -12.75 -5.03 3.73
CA ARG A 65 -13.50 -3.85 3.26
C ARG A 65 -14.88 -3.74 3.88
N LYS A 66 -15.54 -4.87 4.14
CA LYS A 66 -16.84 -4.89 4.82
C LYS A 66 -16.70 -4.44 6.28
N ALA A 67 -15.67 -4.89 6.97
CA ALA A 67 -15.36 -4.54 8.35
C ALA A 67 -14.90 -3.07 8.49
N GLN A 68 -14.05 -2.60 7.57
CA GLN A 68 -13.52 -1.24 7.55
C GLN A 68 -13.59 -0.66 6.12
N PRO A 69 -14.69 0.04 5.75
CA PRO A 69 -14.89 0.56 4.39
C PRO A 69 -13.81 1.53 3.90
N ASN A 70 -13.13 2.21 4.83
CA ASN A 70 -12.06 3.15 4.52
C ASN A 70 -10.67 2.49 4.46
N LEU A 71 -10.57 1.16 4.57
CA LEU A 71 -9.30 0.45 4.59
C LEU A 71 -8.61 0.52 3.21
N ALA A 72 -7.39 1.05 3.20
CA ALA A 72 -6.51 1.04 2.05
C ALA A 72 -5.52 -0.13 2.12
N PHE A 73 -5.18 -0.69 0.97
CA PHE A 73 -4.29 -1.83 0.87
C PHE A 73 -2.95 -1.46 0.24
N SER A 74 -1.92 -2.14 0.70
CA SER A 74 -0.67 -2.29 -0.02
C SER A 74 -0.24 -3.74 -0.12
N SER A 75 0.60 -4.03 -1.10
CA SER A 75 1.10 -5.39 -1.35
C SER A 75 2.52 -5.36 -1.90
N ASP A 76 3.11 -6.54 -2.00
CA ASP A 76 4.27 -6.84 -2.84
C ASP A 76 3.80 -7.68 -4.03
N ILE A 77 4.35 -7.41 -5.21
CA ILE A 77 4.10 -8.19 -6.44
C ILE A 77 5.44 -8.50 -7.13
N ILE A 78 5.59 -9.75 -7.59
CA ILE A 78 6.77 -10.23 -8.31
C ILE A 78 6.35 -10.68 -9.71
N VAL A 79 6.96 -10.07 -10.73
CA VAL A 79 6.81 -10.48 -12.13
C VAL A 79 8.05 -11.24 -12.61
N GLY A 80 7.90 -12.06 -13.63
CA GLY A 80 8.97 -12.82 -14.25
C GLY A 80 9.41 -14.06 -13.47
N PHE A 81 8.55 -14.60 -12.60
CA PHE A 81 8.85 -15.82 -11.86
C PHE A 81 9.04 -17.01 -12.85
N PRO A 82 9.93 -17.98 -12.57
CA PRO A 82 10.13 -19.11 -13.48
C PRO A 82 8.81 -19.83 -13.80
N GLY A 83 8.52 -20.01 -15.09
CA GLY A 83 7.26 -20.60 -15.58
C GLY A 83 6.06 -19.65 -15.71
N GLU A 84 6.21 -18.34 -15.46
CA GLU A 84 5.15 -17.34 -15.65
C GLU A 84 4.85 -17.09 -17.14
N SER A 85 3.66 -17.49 -17.57
CA SER A 85 3.11 -17.24 -18.90
C SER A 85 2.40 -15.88 -18.98
N ASP A 86 1.98 -15.49 -20.19
CA ASP A 86 1.25 -14.23 -20.39
C ASP A 86 -0.11 -14.24 -19.67
N GLN A 87 -0.78 -15.39 -19.61
CA GLN A 87 -2.02 -15.53 -18.84
C GLN A 87 -1.78 -15.34 -17.34
N ASP A 88 -0.69 -15.88 -16.78
CA ASP A 88 -0.38 -15.72 -15.35
C ASP A 88 -0.09 -14.25 -15.00
N PHE A 89 0.56 -13.54 -15.92
CA PHE A 89 0.80 -12.11 -15.77
C PHE A 89 -0.52 -11.33 -15.85
N GLU A 90 -1.41 -11.66 -16.79
CA GLU A 90 -2.72 -11.02 -16.89
C GLU A 90 -3.59 -11.30 -15.65
N ASP A 91 -3.55 -12.51 -15.09
CA ASP A 91 -4.23 -12.82 -13.82
C ASP A 91 -3.71 -11.94 -12.67
N THR A 92 -2.40 -11.66 -12.68
CA THR A 92 -1.76 -10.72 -11.74
C THR A 92 -2.24 -9.28 -11.98
N MET A 93 -2.33 -8.84 -13.22
CA MET A 93 -2.88 -7.53 -13.56
C MET A 93 -4.36 -7.42 -13.15
N GLN A 94 -5.15 -8.47 -13.34
CA GLN A 94 -6.55 -8.50 -12.93
C GLN A 94 -6.69 -8.41 -11.41
N MET A 95 -5.86 -9.13 -10.64
CA MET A 95 -5.81 -8.99 -9.18
C MET A 95 -5.55 -7.54 -8.75
N VAL A 96 -4.62 -6.84 -9.42
CA VAL A 96 -4.33 -5.42 -9.15
C VAL A 96 -5.55 -4.55 -9.43
N ARG A 97 -6.27 -4.79 -10.53
CA ARG A 97 -7.52 -4.05 -10.86
C ARG A 97 -8.63 -4.31 -9.84
N ASP A 98 -8.83 -5.56 -9.45
CA ASP A 98 -9.87 -5.97 -8.49
C ASP A 98 -9.64 -5.33 -7.11
N VAL A 99 -8.38 -5.34 -6.64
CA VAL A 99 -8.03 -4.93 -5.28
C VAL A 99 -7.83 -3.42 -5.18
N PHE A 100 -7.38 -2.71 -6.22
CA PHE A 100 -7.07 -1.27 -6.15
C PHE A 100 -6.14 -0.91 -4.98
N TYR A 101 -4.83 -0.95 -5.20
CA TYR A 101 -3.84 -0.71 -4.16
C TYR A 101 -3.52 0.79 -4.02
N ALA A 102 -3.50 1.29 -2.78
CA ALA A 102 -3.07 2.67 -2.48
C ALA A 102 -1.56 2.84 -2.65
N SER A 103 -0.80 1.77 -2.39
CA SER A 103 0.62 1.67 -2.71
C SER A 103 0.97 0.21 -2.93
N CYS A 104 1.98 -0.08 -3.75
CA CYS A 104 2.40 -1.46 -3.95
C CYS A 104 3.88 -1.47 -4.32
N TYR A 105 4.62 -2.43 -3.78
CA TYR A 105 5.96 -2.72 -4.23
C TYR A 105 5.89 -3.74 -5.38
N SER A 106 6.69 -3.51 -6.41
CA SER A 106 6.71 -4.34 -7.61
C SER A 106 8.16 -4.68 -7.97
N PHE A 107 8.46 -5.95 -8.18
CA PHE A 107 9.82 -6.42 -8.42
C PHE A 107 9.87 -7.39 -9.60
N LYS A 108 11.00 -7.40 -10.32
CA LYS A 108 11.33 -8.55 -11.16
C LYS A 108 11.85 -9.67 -10.27
N TYR A 109 11.48 -10.91 -10.59
CA TYR A 109 12.09 -12.07 -9.99
C TYR A 109 13.60 -12.10 -10.32
N SER A 110 14.38 -12.17 -9.25
CA SER A 110 15.83 -12.35 -9.29
C SER A 110 16.19 -13.63 -8.55
N ALA A 111 16.84 -14.58 -9.24
CA ALA A 111 17.23 -15.84 -8.67
C ALA A 111 18.27 -15.61 -7.56
N ARG A 112 18.00 -16.15 -6.37
CA ARG A 112 18.96 -16.14 -5.26
C ARG A 112 19.62 -17.52 -5.15
N PRO A 113 20.96 -17.60 -5.09
CA PRO A 113 21.66 -18.87 -4.90
C PRO A 113 21.09 -19.65 -3.71
N GLY A 114 20.88 -20.96 -3.88
CA GLY A 114 20.38 -21.85 -2.83
C GLY A 114 18.85 -21.91 -2.64
N THR A 115 18.07 -21.20 -3.46
CA THR A 115 16.60 -21.30 -3.45
C THR A 115 16.08 -22.32 -4.46
N PRO A 116 14.97 -23.05 -4.19
CA PRO A 116 14.39 -23.98 -5.17
C PRO A 116 14.08 -23.34 -6.51
N ALA A 117 13.64 -22.07 -6.49
CA ALA A 117 13.31 -21.30 -7.68
C ALA A 117 14.54 -20.94 -8.54
N ALA A 118 15.76 -20.94 -7.99
CA ALA A 118 16.98 -20.68 -8.76
C ALA A 118 17.32 -21.82 -9.73
N ASN A 119 16.85 -23.03 -9.43
CA ASN A 119 17.09 -24.22 -10.26
C ASN A 119 15.89 -24.60 -11.14
N MET A 120 14.84 -23.77 -11.16
CA MET A 120 13.65 -24.05 -11.96
C MET A 120 13.94 -23.89 -13.46
N PRO A 121 13.44 -24.81 -14.31
CA PRO A 121 13.44 -24.62 -15.75
C PRO A 121 12.46 -23.50 -16.14
N ALA A 122 12.53 -23.03 -17.39
CA ALA A 122 11.65 -21.99 -17.95
C ALA A 122 11.79 -20.61 -17.29
N LEU A 123 13.02 -20.11 -17.20
CA LEU A 123 13.27 -18.71 -16.83
C LEU A 123 12.63 -17.78 -17.87
N VAL A 124 11.87 -16.79 -17.39
CA VAL A 124 11.32 -15.73 -18.24
C VAL A 124 12.47 -14.85 -18.73
N HIS A 125 12.48 -14.52 -20.03
CA HIS A 125 13.51 -13.67 -20.63
C HIS A 125 13.50 -12.27 -20.00
N GLU A 126 14.68 -11.69 -19.75
CA GLU A 126 14.79 -10.43 -19.00
C GLU A 126 13.99 -9.28 -19.63
N LYS A 127 14.03 -9.17 -20.96
CA LYS A 127 13.21 -8.22 -21.72
C LYS A 127 11.70 -8.34 -21.40
N ILE A 128 11.17 -9.56 -21.28
CA ILE A 128 9.76 -9.78 -20.95
C ILE A 128 9.48 -9.35 -19.50
N LYS A 129 10.42 -9.62 -18.57
CA LYS A 129 10.28 -9.15 -17.18
C LYS A 129 10.26 -7.63 -17.09
N ASP A 130 11.09 -6.95 -17.88
CA ASP A 130 11.13 -5.49 -17.97
C ASP A 130 9.81 -4.92 -18.49
N GLU A 131 9.30 -5.46 -19.60
CA GLU A 131 8.01 -5.06 -20.18
C GLU A 131 6.87 -5.27 -19.17
N ARG A 132 6.79 -6.44 -18.54
CA ARG A 132 5.79 -6.75 -17.50
C ARG A 132 5.89 -5.82 -16.30
N LEU A 133 7.10 -5.53 -15.81
CA LEU A 133 7.29 -4.63 -14.68
C LEU A 133 6.83 -3.21 -15.04
N GLN A 134 7.16 -2.71 -16.22
CA GLN A 134 6.73 -1.39 -16.68
C GLN A 134 5.20 -1.30 -16.79
N THR A 135 4.55 -2.31 -17.39
CA THR A 135 3.09 -2.39 -17.49
C THR A 135 2.43 -2.43 -16.11
N LEU A 136 2.93 -3.25 -15.19
CA LEU A 136 2.44 -3.33 -13.81
C LEU A 136 2.60 -1.98 -13.09
N GLN A 137 3.78 -1.37 -13.19
CA GLN A 137 4.06 -0.08 -12.55
C GLN A 137 3.20 1.05 -13.10
N ALA A 138 2.86 1.03 -14.40
CA ALA A 138 1.95 2.01 -14.97
C ALA A 138 0.58 1.96 -14.29
N LEU A 139 -0.02 0.77 -14.15
CA LEU A 139 -1.32 0.60 -13.47
C LEU A 139 -1.23 0.97 -11.98
N LEU A 140 -0.19 0.52 -11.27
CA LEU A 140 -0.01 0.84 -9.85
C LEU A 140 0.18 2.36 -9.63
N ASN A 141 0.88 3.04 -10.53
CA ASN A 141 1.05 4.49 -10.48
C ASN A 141 -0.25 5.24 -10.75
N GLU A 142 -1.08 4.74 -11.67
CA GLU A 142 -2.43 5.25 -11.92
C GLU A 142 -3.29 5.13 -10.66
N GLN A 143 -3.40 3.92 -10.07
CA GLN A 143 -4.18 3.69 -8.86
C GLN A 143 -3.71 4.55 -7.68
N ARG A 144 -2.39 4.67 -7.49
CA ARG A 144 -1.80 5.53 -6.45
C ARG A 144 -2.13 7.00 -6.68
N THR A 145 -2.06 7.47 -7.93
CA THR A 145 -2.43 8.86 -8.28
C THR A 145 -3.90 9.10 -7.96
N LEU A 146 -4.79 8.21 -8.42
CA LEU A 146 -6.22 8.29 -8.15
C LEU A 146 -6.53 8.27 -6.64
N PHE A 147 -5.83 7.45 -5.86
CA PHE A 147 -5.98 7.40 -4.42
C PHE A 147 -5.58 8.73 -3.76
N ASN A 148 -4.46 9.31 -4.18
CA ASN A 148 -3.99 10.61 -3.69
C ASN A 148 -4.94 11.74 -4.08
N GLU A 149 -5.44 11.75 -5.32
CA GLU A 149 -6.43 12.72 -5.81
C GLU A 149 -7.74 12.64 -5.03
N ARG A 150 -8.24 11.43 -4.72
CA ARG A 150 -9.43 11.24 -3.86
C ARG A 150 -9.25 11.77 -2.45
N THR A 151 -8.01 11.93 -1.99
CA THR A 151 -7.72 12.48 -0.66
C THR A 151 -7.76 14.03 -0.67
N VAL A 152 -7.64 14.66 -1.84
CA VAL A 152 -7.66 16.13 -1.96
C VAL A 152 -9.04 16.66 -1.56
N GLY A 153 -9.04 17.74 -0.77
CA GLY A 153 -10.25 18.34 -0.20
C GLY A 153 -10.69 17.71 1.12
N MET A 154 -10.11 16.57 1.52
CA MET A 154 -10.33 16.01 2.85
C MET A 154 -9.50 16.74 3.90
N THR A 155 -10.02 16.82 5.13
CA THR A 155 -9.22 17.11 6.32
C THR A 155 -8.88 15.80 7.00
N VAL A 156 -7.59 15.54 7.22
CA VAL A 156 -7.11 14.27 7.78
C VAL A 156 -6.11 14.53 8.91
N PRO A 157 -6.10 13.69 9.96
CA PRO A 157 -5.14 13.83 11.03
C PRO A 157 -3.76 13.33 10.56
N VAL A 158 -2.75 14.18 10.63
CA VAL A 158 -1.38 13.91 10.13
C VAL A 158 -0.41 13.89 11.29
N LEU A 159 0.33 12.79 11.42
CA LEU A 159 1.50 12.73 12.31
C LEU A 159 2.70 13.31 11.58
N PHE A 160 3.28 14.41 12.06
CA PHE A 160 4.54 14.94 11.53
C PHE A 160 5.73 14.24 12.20
N ASP A 161 6.49 13.47 11.42
CA ASP A 161 7.57 12.61 11.95
C ASP A 161 8.96 13.02 11.49
N ARG A 162 9.07 13.87 10.45
CA ARG A 162 10.33 14.21 9.79
C ARG A 162 10.36 15.64 9.29
N LYS A 163 11.58 16.18 9.16
CA LYS A 163 11.80 17.47 8.49
C LYS A 163 11.64 17.32 6.98
N GLY A 164 11.07 18.35 6.37
CA GLY A 164 10.93 18.52 4.93
C GLY A 164 12.26 18.78 4.22
N SER A 165 12.25 18.70 2.90
CA SER A 165 13.39 19.07 2.08
C SER A 165 13.59 20.59 1.98
N ARG A 166 12.56 21.38 2.27
CA ARG A 166 12.58 22.85 2.26
C ARG A 166 12.61 23.42 3.69
N PRO A 167 13.25 24.59 3.91
CA PRO A 167 13.21 25.26 5.21
C PRO A 167 11.78 25.49 5.70
N GLY A 168 11.51 25.15 6.96
CA GLY A 168 10.20 25.31 7.59
C GLY A 168 9.12 24.31 7.14
N GLN A 169 9.47 23.33 6.31
CA GLN A 169 8.57 22.25 5.91
C GLN A 169 8.71 21.05 6.85
N LEU A 170 7.59 20.41 7.19
CA LEU A 170 7.56 19.09 7.82
C LEU A 170 6.96 18.06 6.88
N HIS A 171 7.44 16.83 7.00
CA HIS A 171 6.84 15.64 6.41
C HIS A 171 6.04 14.89 7.47
N GLY A 172 4.86 14.43 7.08
CA GLY A 172 4.00 13.62 7.92
C GLY A 172 3.34 12.46 7.20
N ARG A 173 2.57 11.70 7.95
CA ARG A 173 1.82 10.52 7.50
C ARG A 173 0.33 10.67 7.79
N THR A 174 -0.49 10.53 6.76
CA THR A 174 -1.96 10.40 6.87
C THR A 174 -2.34 9.06 7.51
N PRO A 175 -3.61 8.83 7.90
CA PRO A 175 -4.06 7.51 8.37
C PRO A 175 -3.79 6.39 7.36
N TRP A 176 -3.75 6.68 6.06
CA TRP A 176 -3.42 5.72 4.99
C TRP A 176 -1.94 5.59 4.63
N ASN A 177 -1.05 6.13 5.46
CA ASN A 177 0.42 6.12 5.27
C ASN A 177 0.92 6.95 4.08
N GLN A 178 0.06 7.75 3.44
CA GLN A 178 0.50 8.67 2.40
C GLN A 178 1.47 9.69 3.02
N SER A 179 2.56 9.97 2.30
CA SER A 179 3.45 11.08 2.66
C SER A 179 2.73 12.38 2.38
N ILE A 180 2.74 13.31 3.33
CA ILE A 180 2.26 14.69 3.13
C ILE A 180 3.34 15.67 3.57
N HIS A 181 3.43 16.82 2.90
CA HIS A 181 4.34 17.89 3.30
C HIS A 181 3.58 19.20 3.55
N VAL A 182 3.94 19.89 4.62
CA VAL A 182 3.28 21.13 5.05
C VAL A 182 4.32 22.13 5.57
N ALA A 183 4.17 23.41 5.22
CA ALA A 183 5.05 24.49 5.67
C ALA A 183 4.52 25.08 7.00
N VAL A 184 4.96 24.52 8.13
CA VAL A 184 4.46 24.85 9.49
C VAL A 184 5.56 25.13 10.51
N GLY A 185 6.82 25.15 10.08
CA GLY A 185 7.98 25.19 10.96
C GLY A 185 8.15 23.90 11.77
N ASP A 186 9.12 23.87 12.69
CA ASP A 186 9.45 22.67 13.46
C ASP A 186 8.50 22.41 14.65
N ARG A 187 7.59 23.35 14.95
CA ARG A 187 6.77 23.33 16.18
C ARG A 187 5.81 22.16 16.31
N LEU A 188 5.42 21.53 15.19
CA LEU A 188 4.45 20.43 15.15
C LEU A 188 5.12 19.06 15.04
N MET A 189 6.45 18.98 15.12
CA MET A 189 7.18 17.71 15.10
C MET A 189 6.70 16.79 16.22
N GLY A 190 6.41 15.53 15.88
CA GLY A 190 5.91 14.50 16.79
C GLY A 190 4.42 14.62 17.14
N GLN A 191 3.70 15.59 16.57
CA GLN A 191 2.29 15.83 16.87
C GLN A 191 1.39 15.32 15.75
N ILE A 192 0.18 14.91 16.13
CA ILE A 192 -0.93 14.64 15.22
C ILE A 192 -1.79 15.89 15.11
N VAL A 193 -1.96 16.38 13.88
CA VAL A 193 -2.67 17.63 13.61
C VAL A 193 -3.57 17.48 12.39
N ASP A 194 -4.73 18.12 12.41
CA ASP A 194 -5.62 18.15 11.26
C ASP A 194 -5.06 18.98 10.12
N VAL A 195 -4.97 18.36 8.95
CA VAL A 195 -4.45 18.96 7.73
C VAL A 195 -5.50 18.84 6.63
N ALA A 196 -5.89 19.99 6.08
CA ALA A 196 -6.64 20.06 4.84
C ALA A 196 -5.69 19.72 3.68
N VAL A 197 -5.99 18.65 2.96
CA VAL A 197 -5.19 18.19 1.80
C VAL A 197 -5.53 19.05 0.59
N THR A 198 -4.52 19.74 0.06
CA THR A 198 -4.69 20.73 -1.03
C THR A 198 -4.18 20.25 -2.38
N GLY A 199 -3.39 19.17 -2.42
CA GLY A 199 -2.91 18.60 -3.67
C GLY A 199 -2.44 17.15 -3.53
N GLY A 200 -2.67 16.37 -4.59
CA GLY A 200 -2.22 15.00 -4.73
C GLY A 200 -1.18 14.89 -5.84
N HIS A 201 0.00 14.37 -5.52
CA HIS A 201 1.03 14.02 -6.49
C HIS A 201 1.34 12.52 -6.39
N LEU A 202 2.04 11.96 -7.37
CA LEU A 202 2.31 10.52 -7.43
C LEU A 202 2.88 9.93 -6.12
N ASN A 203 3.83 10.62 -5.47
CA ASN A 203 4.55 10.11 -4.29
C ASN A 203 4.22 10.87 -2.98
N SER A 204 3.37 11.88 -3.03
CA SER A 204 3.10 12.73 -1.88
C SER A 204 1.85 13.58 -2.04
N LEU A 205 1.27 13.97 -0.92
CA LEU A 205 0.28 15.01 -0.79
C LEU A 205 0.93 16.34 -0.39
N SER A 206 0.25 17.44 -0.67
CA SER A 206 0.45 18.75 -0.06
C SER A 206 -0.77 19.13 0.75
N GLY A 207 -0.60 19.96 1.77
CA GLY A 207 -1.71 20.40 2.61
C GLY A 207 -1.40 21.62 3.44
N GLN A 208 -2.39 22.04 4.21
CA GLN A 208 -2.33 23.15 5.15
C GLN A 208 -2.96 22.73 6.48
N VAL A 209 -2.32 23.07 7.59
CA VAL A 209 -2.88 22.80 8.92
C VAL A 209 -4.15 23.62 9.11
N VAL A 210 -5.19 22.98 9.66
CA VAL A 210 -6.44 23.64 10.00
C VAL A 210 -6.26 24.45 11.28
N THR A 211 -6.65 25.72 11.24
CA THR A 211 -6.58 26.64 12.39
C THR A 211 -7.94 27.30 12.65
N VAL A 212 -8.23 27.63 13.91
CA VAL A 212 -9.30 28.54 14.31
C VAL A 212 -8.65 29.65 15.13
N GLY A 213 -8.60 30.87 14.59
CA GLY A 213 -8.01 32.04 15.24
C GLY A 213 -6.62 31.77 15.84
N ASP A 214 -5.57 31.72 15.02
CA ASP A 214 -4.17 31.39 15.37
C ASP A 214 -3.92 30.07 16.14
N ILE A 215 -4.96 29.35 16.56
CA ILE A 215 -4.87 28.08 17.30
C ILE A 215 -5.06 26.93 16.32
N VAL A 216 -4.17 25.93 16.41
CA VAL A 216 -4.25 24.68 15.67
C VAL A 216 -5.28 23.78 16.32
N ILE A 217 -6.22 23.24 15.56
CA ILE A 217 -7.19 22.29 16.09
C ILE A 217 -6.57 20.89 16.06
N SER A 218 -6.58 20.22 17.21
CA SER A 218 -6.49 18.76 17.32
C SER A 218 -7.89 18.28 17.66
N SER A 219 -8.57 17.60 16.73
CA SER A 219 -9.86 16.95 17.01
C SER A 219 -9.73 15.84 18.03
#